data_AF-A0A1M7KFN7-F1
#
_entry.id   AF-A0A1M7KFN7-F1
#
_cell.length_a   1.000
_cell.length_b   1.000
_cell.length_c   1.000
_cell.angle_alpha   90.00
_cell.angle_beta   90.00
_cell.angle_gamma   90.00
#
_symmetry.space_group_name_H-M   'P 1'
#
loop_
_entity.id
_entity.type
_entity.pdbx_description
1 polymer ?
#
loop_
_entity_poly.entity_id
_entity_poly.type
_entity_poly.pdbx_seq_one_letter_code
_entity_poly.pdbx_strand_id
1 'polypeptide(L)' 'MSTLLWSLAKENPWPGLAVASLNLIVALALVGLSLLLGVTISLLAGLHAFVDRKAAPIKRQARWRRVAS' A
#
# COMPACT_ATOMS: atom_id res chain seq x y z
N MET A 1 7.25 -47.93 -11.94
CA MET A 1 7.00 -47.67 -10.50
C MET A 1 6.66 -46.18 -10.26
N SER A 2 5.76 -45.61 -11.05
CA SER A 2 5.36 -44.18 -11.01
C SER A 2 3.91 -43.98 -10.55
N THR A 3 3.15 -45.07 -10.39
CA THR A 3 1.73 -45.06 -10.03
C THR A 3 1.48 -44.88 -8.53
N LEU A 4 2.47 -45.19 -7.67
CA LEU A 4 2.34 -45.03 -6.22
C LEU A 4 2.47 -43.55 -5.78
N LEU A 5 3.39 -42.78 -6.39
CA LEU A 5 3.54 -41.34 -6.12
C LEU A 5 2.32 -40.54 -6.64
N TRP A 6 1.76 -40.94 -7.77
CA TRP A 6 0.53 -40.36 -8.33
C TRP A 6 -0.72 -40.71 -7.50
N SER A 7 -0.77 -41.90 -6.91
CA SER A 7 -1.86 -42.31 -6.01
C SER A 7 -1.81 -41.56 -4.67
N LEU A 8 -0.61 -41.40 -4.08
CA LEU A 8 -0.43 -40.70 -2.79
C LEU A 8 -0.63 -39.17 -2.92
N ALA A 9 -0.25 -38.58 -4.06
CA ALA A 9 -0.56 -37.19 -4.36
C ALA A 9 -2.07 -36.95 -4.50
N LYS A 10 -2.83 -37.94 -4.96
CA LYS A 10 -4.28 -37.84 -5.21
C LYS A 10 -5.13 -38.04 -3.94
N GLU A 11 -4.56 -38.51 -2.84
CA GLU A 11 -5.32 -38.90 -1.64
C GLU A 11 -5.62 -37.79 -0.62
N ASN A 12 -5.08 -36.54 -0.72
CA ASN A 12 -5.61 -35.25 -0.15
C ASN A 12 -4.53 -34.30 0.45
N PRO A 13 -3.76 -33.58 -0.38
CA PRO A 13 -3.29 -32.24 0.04
C PRO A 13 -3.79 -31.09 -0.85
N TRP A 14 -4.42 -31.38 -1.98
CA TRP A 14 -4.85 -30.40 -2.98
C TRP A 14 -5.86 -29.35 -2.49
N PRO A 15 -6.94 -29.70 -1.77
CA PRO A 15 -7.89 -28.68 -1.31
C PRO A 15 -7.26 -27.77 -0.26
N GLY A 16 -6.43 -28.31 0.64
CA GLY A 16 -5.70 -27.52 1.63
C GLY A 16 -4.67 -26.59 0.98
N LEU A 17 -3.93 -27.07 -0.02
CA LEU A 17 -2.95 -26.26 -0.76
C LEU A 17 -3.63 -25.17 -1.59
N ALA A 18 -4.76 -25.46 -2.22
CA ALA A 18 -5.54 -24.48 -2.96
C ALA A 18 -6.10 -23.39 -2.04
N VAL A 19 -6.64 -23.77 -0.88
CA VAL A 19 -7.15 -22.82 0.13
C VAL A 19 -6.03 -22.00 0.74
N ALA A 20 -4.89 -22.61 1.07
CA ALA A 20 -3.72 -21.90 1.59
C ALA A 20 -3.14 -20.92 0.56
N SER A 21 -3.06 -21.33 -0.72
CA SER A 21 -2.65 -20.47 -1.83
C SER A 21 -3.61 -19.29 -2.01
N LEU A 22 -4.92 -19.54 -1.98
CA LEU A 22 -5.91 -18.47 -2.03
C LEU A 22 -5.79 -17.51 -0.84
N ASN A 23 -5.61 -18.03 0.37
CA ASN A 23 -5.39 -17.21 1.56
C ASN A 23 -4.10 -16.38 1.45
N LEU A 24 -3.01 -16.96 0.92
CA LEU A 24 -1.77 -16.24 0.67
C LEU A 24 -1.99 -15.09 -0.33
N ILE A 25 -2.70 -15.34 -1.44
CA ILE A 25 -3.05 -14.32 -2.43
C ILE A 25 -3.89 -13.20 -1.80
N VAL A 26 -4.90 -13.56 -1.01
CA VAL A 26 -5.76 -12.60 -0.31
C VAL A 26 -4.95 -11.77 0.69
N ALA A 27 -4.06 -12.40 1.46
CA ALA A 27 -3.19 -11.71 2.40
C ALA A 27 -2.24 -10.73 1.67
N LEU A 28 -1.59 -11.16 0.58
CA LEU A 28 -0.76 -10.31 -0.27
C LEU A 28 -1.55 -9.15 -0.87
N ALA A 29 -2.79 -9.40 -1.31
CA ALA A 29 -3.67 -8.37 -1.84
C ALA A 29 -4.05 -7.33 -0.78
N LEU A 30 -4.40 -7.76 0.44
CA LEU A 30 -4.72 -6.85 1.56
C LEU A 30 -3.51 -6.03 1.99
N VAL A 31 -2.34 -6.67 2.10
CA VAL A 31 -1.07 -5.99 2.41
C VAL A 31 -0.74 -4.98 1.32
N GLY A 32 -0.83 -5.37 0.05
CA GLY A 32 -0.61 -4.50 -1.10
C GLY A 32 -1.58 -3.33 -1.14
N LEU A 33 -2.87 -3.56 -0.87
CA LEU A 33 -3.89 -2.51 -0.83
C LEU A 33 -3.64 -1.54 0.33
N SER A 34 -3.25 -2.06 1.50
CA SER A 34 -2.89 -1.24 2.67
C SER A 34 -1.67 -0.37 2.39
N LEU A 35 -0.62 -0.94 1.81
CA LEU A 35 0.57 -0.21 1.36
C LEU A 35 0.22 0.85 0.32
N LEU A 36 -0.59 0.50 -0.68
CA LEU A 36 -1.01 1.43 -1.71
C LEU A 36 -1.76 2.62 -1.11
N LEU A 37 -2.74 2.36 -0.25
CA LEU A 37 -3.49 3.40 0.46
C LEU A 37 -2.57 4.28 1.32
N GLY A 38 -1.68 3.67 2.10
CA GLY A 38 -0.72 4.39 2.94
C GLY A 38 0.22 5.29 2.12
N VAL A 39 0.76 4.76 1.02
CA VAL A 39 1.61 5.52 0.09
C VAL A 39 0.82 6.66 -0.56
N THR A 40 -0.41 6.40 -1.03
CA THR A 40 -1.26 7.44 -1.62
C THR A 40 -1.55 8.56 -0.63
N ILE A 41 -1.91 8.23 0.62
CA ILE A 41 -2.16 9.23 1.68
C ILE A 41 -0.88 9.99 2.01
N SER A 42 0.25 9.29 2.17
CA SER A 42 1.54 9.93 2.46
C SER A 42 1.96 10.87 1.34
N LEU A 43 1.73 10.48 0.08
CA LEU A 43 2.05 11.29 -1.09
C LEU A 43 1.12 12.50 -1.19
N LEU A 44 -0.17 12.33 -0.92
CA LEU A 44 -1.15 13.41 -0.92
C LEU A 44 -0.89 14.40 0.21
N ALA A 45 -0.56 13.93 1.41
CA ALA A 45 -0.17 14.76 2.55
C ALA A 45 1.14 15.51 2.27
N GLY A 46 2.15 14.82 1.72
CA GLY A 46 3.40 15.44 1.31
C GLY A 46 3.21 16.49 0.22
N LEU A 47 2.39 16.20 -0.79
CA LEU A 47 2.04 17.14 -1.85
C LEU A 47 1.27 18.33 -1.30
N HIS A 48 0.30 18.10 -0.41
CA HIS A 48 -0.46 19.17 0.23
C HIS A 48 0.47 20.08 1.04
N ALA A 49 1.36 19.52 1.86
CA ALA A 49 2.37 20.28 2.58
C ALA A 49 3.33 21.03 1.64
N PHE A 50 3.69 20.44 0.50
CA PHE A 50 4.55 21.09 -0.49
C PHE A 50 3.85 22.26 -1.21
N VAL A 51 2.57 22.09 -1.57
CA VAL A 51 1.74 23.15 -2.17
C VAL A 51 1.50 24.27 -1.17
N ASP A 52 1.12 23.95 0.08
CA ASP A 52 0.97 24.95 1.15
C ASP A 52 2.28 25.67 1.44
N ARG A 53 3.40 24.94 1.45
CA ARG A 53 4.73 25.54 1.62
C ARG A 53 5.18 26.37 0.42
N LYS A 54 4.61 26.21 -0.77
CA LYS A 54 4.78 27.14 -1.89
C LYS A 54 3.82 28.34 -1.84
N ALA A 55 2.66 28.21 -1.20
CA ALA A 55 1.73 29.32 -0.98
C ALA A 55 2.09 30.20 0.24
N ALA A 56 2.69 29.61 1.27
CA ALA A 56 3.11 30.27 2.51
C ALA A 56 4.27 31.30 2.40
N PRO A 57 5.28 31.19 1.52
CA PRO A 57 6.39 32.14 1.46
C PRO A 57 5.91 33.49 0.95
N ILE A 58 4.94 33.50 0.03
CA ILE A 58 4.31 34.71 -0.50
C ILE A 58 3.49 35.41 0.60
N LYS A 59 2.71 34.64 1.38
CA LYS A 59 1.89 35.20 2.47
C LYS A 59 2.73 35.66 3.68
N ARG A 60 3.85 35.00 4.00
CA ARG A 60 4.76 35.45 5.06
C ARG A 60 5.41 36.78 4.69
N GLN A 61 5.98 36.93 3.50
CA GLN A 61 6.57 38.22 3.08
C GLN A 61 5.55 39.36 3.04
N ALA A 62 4.33 39.10 2.56
CA ALA A 62 3.25 40.08 2.56
C ALA A 62 2.79 40.46 3.98
N ARG A 63 2.81 39.52 4.94
CA ARG A 63 2.53 39.81 6.35
C ARG A 63 3.66 40.61 6.99
N TRP A 64 4.93 40.22 6.82
CA TRP A 64 6.07 40.95 7.39
C TRP A 64 6.15 42.40 6.91
N ARG A 65 5.79 42.70 5.65
CA ARG A 65 5.68 44.10 5.16
C ARG A 65 4.58 44.92 5.82
N ARG A 66 3.50 44.31 6.29
CA ARG A 66 2.39 45.02 6.98
C ARG A 66 2.60 45.19 8.48
N VAL A 67 3.49 44.43 9.10
CA VAL A 67 3.88 44.65 10.51
C VAL A 67 5.06 45.63 10.62
N ALA A 68 5.79 45.84 9.53
CA ALA A 68 6.90 46.79 9.44
C ALA A 68 6.51 48.16 8.85
N SER A 69 5.21 48.40 8.62
CA SER A 69 4.62 49.69 8.22
C SER A 69 3.74 50.21 9.34
#